data_AF-A0A960M154-F1
#
_entry.id   AF-A0A960M154-F1
#
_cell.length_a   1.000
_cell.length_b   1.000
_cell.length_c   1.000
_cell.angle_alpha   90.00
_cell.angle_beta   90.00
_cell.angle_gamma   90.00
#
_symmetry.space_group_name_H-M   'P 1'
#
loop_
_entity.id
_entity.type
_entity.pdbx_description
1 polymer ?
#
loop_
_entity_poly.entity_id
_entity_poly.type
_entity_poly.pdbx_seq_one_letter_code
_entity_poly.pdbx_strand_id
1 'polypeptide(L)'
;MMMKTTSILALSMAVFMPAFAADDPLPSWNDGAAKASIIAFVEKVTQADSPEFVPVPERIATFDNDGCLWSEQPMYFQAFFIFDRIKELASQHPEWETQEPFASVLKGDLKAAMAGGEHGLMEMAMATHAGMNTEAFAQIVSDWIATARHPTTGKLYTEMVYQPMLEVLAYLRDNGFKTYIVSGGGIEFMRPWTERVYGIPPEQVVGSSIKTQFELQDGVPVLMRLPEMNFIDDKEGKPVAIHQHIGRRPIAAFGNSDGDLQMLQWTSAGEGLRFCLYVHHTDGEREWAYDRESHVGRLDKGLDEAMAKGWTVADMKMDWNRIYPDAPAVIPANPLMKTSWLVEDLGGQGVIDYAQTTIRFDEAAGVSGSTGCNRYTGSVKMDGAQLSFGPMASTRMACPEAVMDQEQRFESAMGRVKTFALEQEDAILNLLDEGGDVVVRASRMIER
;
A
#
# COMPACT_ATOMS: atom_id res chain seq x y z
N MET A 1 72.51 42.28 -6.65
CA MET A 1 72.43 40.94 -6.05
C MET A 1 71.74 41.07 -4.70
N MET A 2 70.42 40.87 -4.66
CA MET A 2 69.60 40.47 -3.50
C MET A 2 68.13 40.52 -3.95
N MET A 3 67.59 39.34 -4.26
CA MET A 3 66.18 39.10 -4.58
C MET A 3 65.34 39.33 -3.32
N LYS A 4 64.30 40.16 -3.42
CA LYS A 4 63.20 40.19 -2.45
C LYS A 4 62.06 39.35 -3.03
N THR A 5 61.91 38.14 -2.51
CA THR A 5 60.78 37.24 -2.76
C THR A 5 59.52 37.88 -2.16
N THR A 6 58.51 38.10 -3.01
CA THR A 6 57.19 38.57 -2.58
C THR A 6 56.31 37.32 -2.45
N SER A 7 56.04 36.89 -1.22
CA SER A 7 55.12 35.78 -0.96
C SER A 7 53.69 36.27 -1.09
N ILE A 8 52.97 35.77 -2.10
CA ILE A 8 51.52 35.96 -2.25
C ILE A 8 50.84 34.93 -1.36
N LEU A 9 50.19 35.38 -0.29
CA LEU A 9 49.37 34.55 0.59
C LEU A 9 48.02 34.32 -0.12
N ALA A 10 47.84 33.14 -0.74
CA ALA A 10 46.55 32.74 -1.30
C ALA A 10 45.61 32.36 -0.15
N LEU A 11 44.64 33.22 0.16
CA LEU A 11 43.60 32.94 1.14
C LEU A 11 42.57 31.99 0.50
N SER A 12 42.69 30.69 0.78
CA SER A 12 41.69 29.69 0.38
C SER A 12 40.42 29.90 1.20
N MET A 13 39.41 30.53 0.60
CA MET A 13 38.09 30.66 1.19
C MET A 13 37.41 29.29 1.14
N ALA A 14 37.39 28.57 2.28
CA ALA A 14 36.64 27.32 2.41
C ALA A 14 35.15 27.65 2.36
N VAL A 15 34.51 27.34 1.23
CA VAL A 15 33.05 27.38 1.11
C VAL A 15 32.52 26.17 1.89
N PHE A 16 32.08 26.41 3.12
CA PHE A 16 31.25 25.45 3.84
C PHE A 16 29.88 25.43 3.15
N MET A 17 29.67 24.47 2.25
CA MET A 17 28.31 24.09 1.90
C MET A 17 27.68 23.41 3.11
N PRO A 18 26.48 23.83 3.58
CA PRO A 18 25.79 23.07 4.58
C PRO A 18 25.51 21.69 3.99
N ALA A 19 26.00 20.64 4.65
CA ALA A 19 25.54 19.30 4.38
C ALA A 19 24.05 19.30 4.76
N PHE A 20 23.17 19.20 3.76
CA PHE A 20 21.81 18.76 4.01
C PHE A 20 21.96 17.37 4.63
N ALA A 21 21.57 17.22 5.90
CA ALA A 21 21.36 15.88 6.45
C ALA A 21 20.35 15.21 5.51
N ALA A 22 20.72 14.07 4.93
CA ALA A 22 19.72 13.23 4.28
C ALA A 22 18.67 12.91 5.35
N ASP A 23 17.40 13.15 5.04
CA ASP A 23 16.31 12.73 5.91
C ASP A 23 16.46 11.22 6.19
N ASP A 24 16.40 10.83 7.46
CA ASP A 24 16.51 9.42 7.86
C ASP A 24 15.42 8.62 7.13
N PRO A 25 15.78 7.66 6.25
CA PRO A 25 14.80 6.93 5.45
C PRO A 25 13.95 5.97 6.28
N LEU A 26 14.38 5.63 7.51
CA LEU A 26 13.75 4.63 8.38
C LEU A 26 13.59 5.18 9.82
N PRO A 27 12.81 6.25 10.03
CA PRO A 27 12.76 6.97 11.31
C PRO A 27 12.11 6.18 12.46
N SER A 28 11.25 5.20 12.18
CA SER A 28 10.66 4.32 13.20
C SER A 28 11.55 3.14 13.58
N TRP A 29 12.68 2.98 12.88
CA TRP A 29 13.74 2.04 13.23
C TRP A 29 14.79 2.71 14.12
N ASN A 30 15.06 2.12 15.28
CA ASN A 30 16.18 2.49 16.13
C ASN A 30 17.51 2.22 15.41
N ASP A 31 18.54 2.99 15.76
CA ASP A 31 19.89 2.73 15.27
C ASP A 31 20.36 1.37 15.79
N GLY A 32 20.69 0.48 14.85
CA GLY A 32 21.01 -0.91 15.15
C GLY A 32 21.41 -1.69 13.92
N ALA A 33 21.77 -2.96 14.12
CA ALA A 33 22.27 -3.82 13.05
C ALA A 33 21.21 -4.04 11.95
N ALA A 34 19.93 -4.16 12.31
CA ALA A 34 18.84 -4.38 11.34
C ALA A 34 18.62 -3.15 10.44
N LYS A 35 18.48 -1.95 11.01
CA LYS A 35 18.36 -0.70 10.24
C LYS A 35 19.56 -0.50 9.30
N ALA A 36 20.78 -0.69 9.84
CA ALA A 36 22.00 -0.53 9.08
C ALA A 36 22.11 -1.55 7.93
N SER A 37 21.67 -2.80 8.11
CA SER A 37 21.74 -3.82 7.07
C SER A 37 20.76 -3.54 5.92
N ILE A 38 19.55 -3.02 6.20
CA ILE A 38 18.59 -2.59 5.19
C ILE A 38 19.18 -1.45 4.34
N ILE A 39 19.65 -0.39 4.99
CA ILE A 39 20.20 0.79 4.30
C ILE A 39 21.42 0.39 3.46
N ALA A 40 22.38 -0.34 4.04
CA ALA A 40 23.59 -0.76 3.36
C ALA A 40 23.31 -1.69 2.17
N PHE A 41 22.30 -2.56 2.26
CA PHE A 41 21.89 -3.38 1.12
C PHE A 41 21.37 -2.52 -0.03
N VAL A 42 20.43 -1.62 0.26
CA VAL A 42 19.83 -0.74 -0.75
C VAL A 42 20.89 0.11 -1.42
N GLU A 43 21.76 0.77 -0.65
CA GLU A 43 22.86 1.59 -1.19
C GLU A 43 23.76 0.79 -2.14
N LYS A 44 24.18 -0.42 -1.73
CA LYS A 44 25.06 -1.26 -2.55
C LYS A 44 24.43 -1.69 -3.87
N VAL A 45 23.13 -1.97 -3.91
CA VAL A 45 22.49 -2.43 -5.16
C VAL A 45 21.97 -1.28 -6.03
N THR A 46 21.96 -0.04 -5.54
CA THR A 46 21.43 1.11 -6.26
C THR A 46 22.51 2.07 -6.77
N GLN A 47 23.67 2.14 -6.11
CA GLN A 47 24.80 2.98 -6.53
C GLN A 47 25.44 2.45 -7.82
N ALA A 48 25.51 3.31 -8.84
CA ALA A 48 25.91 2.92 -10.20
C ALA A 48 27.37 2.43 -10.33
N ASP A 49 28.25 2.85 -9.42
CA ASP A 49 29.66 2.45 -9.35
C ASP A 49 29.91 1.26 -8.40
N SER A 50 28.87 0.77 -7.71
CA SER A 50 28.94 -0.40 -6.86
C SER A 50 29.10 -1.68 -7.69
N PRO A 51 30.00 -2.61 -7.30
CA PRO A 51 30.09 -3.91 -7.94
C PRO A 51 28.85 -4.78 -7.70
N GLU A 52 28.01 -4.44 -6.72
CA GLU A 52 26.73 -5.07 -6.44
C GLU A 52 25.53 -4.39 -7.13
N PHE A 53 25.76 -3.40 -7.99
CA PHE A 53 24.69 -2.68 -8.69
C PHE A 53 23.72 -3.62 -9.41
N VAL A 54 22.42 -3.41 -9.17
CA VAL A 54 21.34 -4.12 -9.85
C VAL A 54 20.55 -3.12 -10.70
N PRO A 55 20.31 -3.38 -12.00
CA PRO A 55 19.46 -2.53 -12.84
C PRO A 55 18.03 -2.40 -12.28
N VAL A 56 17.43 -1.21 -12.40
CA VAL A 56 16.06 -0.92 -11.88
C VAL A 56 15.03 -2.00 -12.22
N PRO A 57 14.93 -2.54 -13.45
CA PRO A 57 13.95 -3.57 -13.79
C PRO A 57 14.11 -4.91 -13.02
N GLU A 58 15.26 -5.14 -12.39
CA GLU A 58 15.61 -6.37 -11.66
C GLU A 58 15.51 -6.21 -10.13
N ARG A 59 15.24 -5.00 -9.64
CA ARG A 59 15.10 -4.69 -8.20
C ARG A 59 13.73 -5.14 -7.69
N ILE A 60 13.59 -6.44 -7.46
CA ILE A 60 12.36 -7.04 -6.93
C ILE A 60 12.54 -7.34 -5.45
N ALA A 61 11.61 -6.87 -4.62
CA ALA A 61 11.50 -7.21 -3.21
C ALA A 61 10.14 -7.85 -2.91
N THR A 62 10.13 -8.96 -2.16
CA THR A 62 8.91 -9.68 -1.78
C THR A 62 8.69 -9.67 -0.27
N PHE A 63 7.44 -9.48 0.15
CA PHE A 63 7.02 -9.39 1.54
C PHE A 63 5.89 -10.38 1.80
N ASP A 64 5.92 -11.11 2.91
CA ASP A 64 4.65 -11.64 3.45
C ASP A 64 3.76 -10.46 3.91
N ASN A 65 2.49 -10.72 4.17
CA ASN A 65 1.56 -9.75 4.74
C ASN A 65 1.31 -10.02 6.24
N ASP A 66 0.67 -11.14 6.57
CA ASP A 66 0.35 -11.53 7.95
C ASP A 66 1.62 -11.68 8.77
N GLY A 67 1.73 -10.97 9.90
CA GLY A 67 2.92 -10.97 10.77
C GLY A 67 4.14 -10.25 10.22
N CYS A 68 4.17 -9.86 8.93
CA CYS A 68 5.29 -9.15 8.31
C CYS A 68 4.99 -7.68 8.00
N LEU A 69 3.82 -7.36 7.46
CA LEU A 69 3.36 -5.98 7.18
C LEU A 69 2.28 -5.51 8.15
N TRP A 70 1.54 -6.43 8.76
CA TRP A 70 0.55 -6.15 9.81
C TRP A 70 0.50 -7.26 10.86
N SER A 71 -0.23 -7.02 11.96
CA SER A 71 -0.47 -8.04 12.99
C SER A 71 -1.30 -9.22 12.49
N GLU A 72 -1.11 -10.35 13.14
CA GLU A 72 -1.80 -11.62 12.82
C GLU A 72 -2.32 -12.35 14.06
N GLN A 73 -2.15 -11.79 15.26
CA GLN A 73 -2.67 -12.38 16.50
C GLN A 73 -4.06 -11.83 16.83
N PRO A 74 -4.94 -12.65 17.46
CA PRO A 74 -4.74 -14.04 17.87
C PRO A 74 -4.96 -15.06 16.73
N MET A 75 -5.30 -14.59 15.53
CA MET A 75 -5.46 -15.36 14.29
C MET A 75 -5.40 -14.41 13.09
N TYR A 76 -5.04 -14.95 11.92
CA TYR A 76 -4.98 -14.21 10.67
C TYR A 76 -6.23 -13.37 10.44
N PHE A 77 -6.08 -12.12 10.01
CA PHE A 77 -7.21 -11.19 9.92
C PHE A 77 -8.28 -11.62 8.91
N GLN A 78 -7.90 -12.36 7.87
CA GLN A 78 -8.86 -12.97 6.95
C GLN A 78 -9.79 -13.98 7.64
N ALA A 79 -9.37 -14.63 8.73
CA ALA A 79 -10.24 -15.53 9.48
C ALA A 79 -11.38 -14.78 10.18
N PHE A 80 -11.11 -13.59 10.72
CA PHE A 80 -12.17 -12.73 11.26
C PHE A 80 -13.16 -12.29 10.17
N PHE A 81 -12.66 -11.93 8.99
CA PHE A 81 -13.52 -11.65 7.84
C PHE A 81 -14.45 -12.82 7.51
N ILE A 82 -13.89 -14.03 7.39
CA ILE A 82 -14.68 -15.25 7.12
C ILE A 82 -15.73 -15.48 8.21
N PHE A 83 -15.39 -15.28 9.48
CA PHE A 83 -16.32 -15.46 10.60
C PHE A 83 -17.47 -14.46 10.59
N ASP A 84 -17.21 -13.20 10.25
CA ASP A 84 -18.25 -12.20 10.12
C ASP A 84 -19.15 -12.47 8.90
N ARG A 85 -18.56 -12.95 7.79
CA ARG A 85 -19.33 -13.44 6.63
C ARG A 85 -20.25 -14.61 6.98
N ILE A 86 -19.79 -15.57 7.79
CA ILE A 86 -20.65 -16.67 8.28
C ILE A 86 -21.84 -16.13 9.05
N LYS A 87 -21.62 -15.18 9.97
CA LYS A 87 -22.71 -14.58 10.78
C LYS A 87 -23.70 -13.83 9.90
N GLU A 88 -23.22 -13.09 8.92
CA GLU A 88 -24.07 -12.32 7.99
C GLU A 88 -24.93 -13.23 7.10
N LEU A 89 -24.35 -14.34 6.64
CA LEU A 89 -25.04 -15.30 5.77
C LEU A 89 -25.87 -16.34 6.54
N ALA A 90 -25.77 -16.40 7.88
CA ALA A 90 -26.39 -17.44 8.70
C ALA A 90 -27.90 -17.62 8.47
N SER A 91 -28.65 -16.53 8.25
CA SER A 91 -30.10 -16.60 8.00
C SER A 91 -30.46 -17.30 6.68
N GLN A 92 -29.50 -17.42 5.76
CA GLN A 92 -29.64 -18.10 4.47
C GLN A 92 -29.18 -19.56 4.53
N HIS A 93 -28.50 -19.96 5.62
CA HIS A 93 -27.89 -21.27 5.82
C HIS A 93 -28.29 -21.88 7.18
N PRO A 94 -29.55 -22.35 7.36
CA PRO A 94 -30.00 -22.95 8.61
C PRO A 94 -29.17 -24.18 9.03
N GLU A 95 -28.56 -24.89 8.08
CA GLU A 95 -27.68 -26.02 8.34
C GLU A 95 -26.44 -25.65 9.17
N TRP A 96 -25.95 -24.41 9.07
CA TRP A 96 -24.79 -23.92 9.80
C TRP A 96 -25.00 -23.84 11.32
N GLU A 97 -26.23 -23.86 11.81
CA GLU A 97 -26.50 -23.90 13.26
C GLU A 97 -25.96 -25.19 13.92
N THR A 98 -25.83 -26.27 13.13
CA THR A 98 -25.43 -27.59 13.62
C THR A 98 -24.20 -28.16 12.91
N GLN A 99 -23.90 -27.72 11.69
CA GLN A 99 -22.74 -28.16 10.93
C GLN A 99 -21.46 -27.47 11.39
N GLU A 100 -20.47 -28.25 11.81
CA GLU A 100 -19.11 -27.73 12.06
C GLU A 100 -18.34 -27.55 10.73
N PRO A 101 -17.42 -26.57 10.63
CA PRO A 101 -16.99 -25.62 11.68
C PRO A 101 -17.90 -24.38 11.86
N PHE A 102 -18.93 -24.21 11.03
CA PHE A 102 -19.80 -23.02 11.03
C PHE A 102 -20.55 -22.83 12.35
N ALA A 103 -21.05 -23.92 12.94
CA ALA A 103 -21.78 -23.88 14.20
C ALA A 103 -20.92 -23.32 15.35
N SER A 104 -19.63 -23.67 15.40
CA SER A 104 -18.69 -23.11 16.38
C SER A 104 -18.51 -21.60 16.19
N VAL A 105 -18.41 -21.12 14.94
CA VAL A 105 -18.33 -19.68 14.65
C VAL A 105 -19.58 -18.95 15.15
N LEU A 106 -20.78 -19.47 14.85
CA LEU A 106 -22.04 -18.86 15.27
C LEU A 106 -22.23 -18.86 16.79
N LYS A 107 -21.67 -19.84 17.49
CA LYS A 107 -21.65 -19.93 18.97
C LYS A 107 -20.56 -19.06 19.61
N GLY A 108 -19.66 -18.47 18.82
CA GLY A 108 -18.51 -17.71 19.31
C GLY A 108 -17.38 -18.58 19.89
N ASP A 109 -17.36 -19.89 19.61
CA ASP A 109 -16.29 -20.79 20.03
C ASP A 109 -15.17 -20.80 18.98
N LEU A 110 -14.34 -19.76 19.02
CA LEU A 110 -13.22 -19.58 18.08
C LEU A 110 -12.21 -20.74 18.14
N LYS A 111 -12.04 -21.35 19.31
CA LYS A 111 -11.11 -22.47 19.48
C LYS A 111 -11.62 -23.70 18.74
N ALA A 112 -12.91 -24.02 18.89
CA ALA A 112 -13.52 -25.12 18.15
C ALA A 112 -13.59 -24.83 16.64
N ALA A 113 -13.95 -23.60 16.25
CA ALA A 113 -13.97 -23.18 14.85
C ALA A 113 -12.61 -23.34 14.15
N MET A 114 -11.52 -23.07 14.87
CA MET A 114 -10.15 -23.19 14.35
C MET A 114 -9.52 -24.58 14.55
N ALA A 115 -10.23 -25.54 15.14
CA ALA A 115 -9.67 -26.89 15.39
C ALA A 115 -9.30 -27.64 14.11
N GLY A 116 -9.96 -27.32 12.99
CA GLY A 116 -9.64 -27.85 11.66
C GLY A 116 -8.43 -27.19 10.98
N GLY A 117 -7.80 -26.19 11.61
CA GLY A 117 -6.68 -25.43 11.06
C GLY A 117 -7.00 -24.78 9.72
N GLU A 118 -6.00 -24.71 8.84
CA GLU A 118 -6.13 -24.15 7.48
C GLU A 118 -7.22 -24.83 6.65
N HIS A 119 -7.44 -26.13 6.80
CA HIS A 119 -8.46 -26.84 6.04
C HIS A 119 -9.87 -26.39 6.40
N GLY A 120 -10.17 -26.28 7.70
CA GLY A 120 -11.47 -25.76 8.17
C GLY A 120 -11.67 -24.30 7.77
N LEU A 121 -10.60 -23.49 7.83
CA LEU A 121 -10.66 -22.11 7.38
C LEU A 121 -10.95 -22.00 5.87
N MET A 122 -10.33 -22.86 5.06
CA MET A 122 -10.57 -22.93 3.63
C MET A 122 -12.01 -23.35 3.31
N GLU A 123 -12.55 -24.37 3.98
CA GLU A 123 -13.94 -24.80 3.81
C GLU A 123 -14.92 -23.63 4.07
N MET A 124 -14.70 -22.89 5.17
CA MET A 124 -15.49 -21.72 5.51
C MET A 124 -15.35 -20.59 4.49
N ALA A 125 -14.14 -20.33 4.00
CA ALA A 125 -13.90 -19.34 2.94
C ALA A 125 -14.67 -19.72 1.66
N MET A 126 -14.53 -20.97 1.19
CA MET A 126 -15.22 -21.44 -0.01
C MET A 126 -16.75 -21.36 0.14
N ALA A 127 -17.29 -21.71 1.30
CA ALA A 127 -18.73 -21.66 1.55
C ALA A 127 -19.31 -20.23 1.61
N THR A 128 -18.52 -19.24 2.06
CA THR A 128 -19.03 -17.87 2.29
C THR A 128 -18.91 -16.94 1.07
N HIS A 129 -18.01 -17.24 0.14
CA HIS A 129 -17.72 -16.31 -0.95
C HIS A 129 -17.23 -16.94 -2.27
N ALA A 130 -17.47 -18.24 -2.48
CA ALA A 130 -17.48 -18.81 -3.84
C ALA A 130 -18.87 -18.62 -4.48
N GLY A 131 -18.94 -18.73 -5.80
CA GLY A 131 -20.18 -18.60 -6.58
C GLY A 131 -20.62 -17.16 -6.88
N MET A 132 -19.85 -16.15 -6.46
CA MET A 132 -20.10 -14.73 -6.77
C MET A 132 -19.05 -14.20 -7.76
N ASN A 133 -19.35 -13.07 -8.39
CA ASN A 133 -18.35 -12.40 -9.24
C ASN A 133 -17.26 -11.71 -8.41
N THR A 134 -16.11 -11.48 -9.04
CA THR A 134 -14.91 -10.92 -8.40
C THR A 134 -15.11 -9.50 -7.88
N GLU A 135 -15.90 -8.68 -8.59
CA GLU A 135 -16.17 -7.29 -8.25
C GLU A 135 -17.05 -7.19 -6.99
N ALA A 136 -18.08 -8.04 -6.87
CA ALA A 136 -18.92 -8.14 -5.70
C ALA A 136 -18.11 -8.59 -4.47
N PHE A 137 -17.21 -9.56 -4.64
CA PHE A 137 -16.32 -9.97 -3.55
C PHE A 137 -15.37 -8.84 -3.12
N ALA A 138 -14.77 -8.12 -4.08
CA ALA A 138 -13.92 -6.98 -3.79
C ALA A 138 -14.66 -5.88 -3.02
N GLN A 139 -15.93 -5.62 -3.35
CA GLN A 139 -16.76 -4.68 -2.61
C GLN A 139 -17.03 -5.15 -1.17
N ILE A 140 -17.41 -6.43 -0.98
CA ILE A 140 -17.63 -7.00 0.35
C ILE A 140 -16.39 -6.87 1.24
N VAL A 141 -15.21 -7.17 0.69
CA VAL A 141 -13.93 -7.01 1.39
C VAL A 141 -13.67 -5.54 1.71
N SER A 142 -13.91 -4.63 0.76
CA SER A 142 -13.71 -3.19 0.93
C SER A 142 -14.60 -2.61 2.04
N ASP A 143 -15.86 -3.03 2.09
CA ASP A 143 -16.82 -2.58 3.10
C ASP A 143 -16.45 -3.11 4.49
N TRP A 144 -16.06 -4.39 4.57
CA TRP A 144 -15.61 -4.98 5.83
C TRP A 144 -14.34 -4.30 6.34
N ILE A 145 -13.29 -4.21 5.52
CA ILE A 145 -11.98 -3.70 5.96
C ILE A 145 -12.02 -2.22 6.35
N ALA A 146 -12.98 -1.45 5.84
CA ALA A 146 -13.18 -0.05 6.19
C ALA A 146 -13.71 0.15 7.62
N THR A 147 -14.40 -0.84 8.19
CA THR A 147 -15.14 -0.67 9.46
C THR A 147 -14.84 -1.73 10.52
N ALA A 148 -14.34 -2.89 10.11
CA ALA A 148 -14.07 -4.01 11.00
C ALA A 148 -12.90 -3.70 11.93
N ARG A 149 -13.09 -4.06 13.20
CA ARG A 149 -12.16 -3.77 14.29
C ARG A 149 -11.67 -5.06 14.93
N HIS A 150 -10.38 -5.09 15.21
CA HIS A 150 -9.76 -6.19 15.90
C HIS A 150 -10.33 -6.33 17.33
N PRO A 151 -10.79 -7.52 17.75
CA PRO A 151 -11.60 -7.68 18.95
C PRO A 151 -10.86 -7.36 20.26
N THR A 152 -9.54 -7.50 20.29
CA THR A 152 -8.75 -7.24 21.51
C THR A 152 -8.30 -5.78 21.61
N THR A 153 -7.96 -5.16 20.48
CA THR A 153 -7.31 -3.83 20.46
C THR A 153 -8.30 -2.71 20.17
N GLY A 154 -9.45 -3.03 19.55
CA GLY A 154 -10.46 -2.06 19.10
C GLY A 154 -10.02 -1.22 17.90
N LYS A 155 -8.81 -1.41 17.38
CA LYS A 155 -8.29 -0.73 16.18
C LYS A 155 -8.90 -1.32 14.92
N LEU A 156 -8.98 -0.52 13.85
CA LEU A 156 -9.22 -1.08 12.52
C LEU A 156 -8.08 -2.02 12.16
N TYR A 157 -8.34 -3.07 11.39
CA TYR A 157 -7.28 -3.98 10.95
C TYR A 157 -6.18 -3.24 10.15
N THR A 158 -6.56 -2.25 9.35
CA THR A 158 -5.64 -1.38 8.60
C THR A 158 -4.89 -0.35 9.45
N GLU A 159 -5.29 -0.16 10.71
CA GLU A 159 -4.52 0.60 11.71
C GLU A 159 -3.48 -0.28 12.43
N MET A 160 -3.51 -1.60 12.21
CA MET A 160 -2.60 -2.57 12.81
C MET A 160 -1.48 -3.00 11.85
N VAL A 161 -1.14 -2.13 10.91
CA VAL A 161 0.04 -2.26 10.04
C VAL A 161 1.29 -1.72 10.72
N TYR A 162 2.46 -2.26 10.37
CA TYR A 162 3.72 -1.86 11.01
C TYR A 162 4.31 -0.62 10.35
N GLN A 163 4.33 0.49 11.08
CA GLN A 163 4.93 1.75 10.62
C GLN A 163 6.39 1.58 10.13
N PRO A 164 7.27 0.84 10.84
CA PRO A 164 8.63 0.60 10.35
C PRO A 164 8.67 -0.11 8.99
N MET A 165 7.71 -0.99 8.70
CA MET A 165 7.66 -1.70 7.42
C MET A 165 7.05 -0.85 6.30
N LEU A 166 6.14 0.07 6.61
CA LEU A 166 5.69 1.10 5.66
C LEU A 166 6.87 1.96 5.19
N GLU A 167 7.80 2.30 6.09
CA GLU A 167 9.01 3.04 5.78
C GLU A 167 9.97 2.24 4.89
N VAL A 168 10.16 0.94 5.18
CA VAL A 168 10.96 0.04 4.30
C VAL A 168 10.37 -0.03 2.90
N LEU A 169 9.05 -0.18 2.78
CA LEU A 169 8.35 -0.21 1.50
C LEU A 169 8.56 1.09 0.70
N ALA A 170 8.40 2.26 1.36
CA ALA A 170 8.64 3.56 0.75
C ALA A 170 10.10 3.72 0.31
N TYR A 171 11.05 3.44 1.21
CA TYR A 171 12.48 3.55 0.95
C TYR A 171 12.93 2.68 -0.23
N LEU A 172 12.42 1.45 -0.34
CA LEU A 172 12.71 0.57 -1.48
C LEU A 172 12.16 1.15 -2.79
N ARG A 173 10.92 1.64 -2.81
CA ARG A 173 10.31 2.25 -4.00
C ARG A 173 11.04 3.52 -4.44
N ASP A 174 11.43 4.38 -3.51
CA ASP A 174 12.24 5.58 -3.77
C ASP A 174 13.59 5.23 -4.40
N ASN A 175 14.07 4.00 -4.17
CA ASN A 175 15.28 3.44 -4.74
C ASN A 175 15.05 2.53 -5.96
N GLY A 176 13.86 2.60 -6.57
CA GLY A 176 13.52 1.92 -7.82
C GLY A 176 13.25 0.44 -7.68
N PHE A 177 12.90 -0.05 -6.49
CA PHE A 177 12.41 -1.41 -6.32
C PHE A 177 10.93 -1.52 -6.68
N LYS A 178 10.53 -2.70 -7.15
CA LYS A 178 9.13 -3.15 -7.15
C LYS A 178 8.89 -3.98 -5.90
N THR A 179 7.87 -3.63 -5.13
CA THR A 179 7.54 -4.26 -3.84
C THR A 179 6.31 -5.14 -4.02
N TYR A 180 6.48 -6.46 -3.90
CA TYR A 180 5.41 -7.44 -4.05
C TYR A 180 4.98 -8.01 -2.69
N ILE A 181 3.69 -8.29 -2.54
CA ILE A 181 3.19 -9.20 -1.49
C ILE A 181 3.21 -10.63 -2.02
N VAL A 182 3.64 -11.58 -1.18
CA VAL A 182 3.63 -13.04 -1.42
C VAL A 182 3.18 -13.72 -0.12
N SER A 183 1.89 -14.06 -0.05
CA SER A 183 1.24 -14.40 1.22
C SER A 183 0.33 -15.62 1.13
N GLY A 184 0.29 -16.41 2.21
CA GLY A 184 -0.65 -17.52 2.34
C GLY A 184 -2.12 -17.06 2.33
N GLY A 185 -2.38 -15.79 2.67
CA GLY A 185 -3.70 -15.17 2.61
C GLY A 185 -4.29 -15.10 1.19
N GLY A 186 -5.61 -14.93 1.12
CA GLY A 186 -6.34 -14.85 -0.14
C GLY A 186 -5.96 -13.62 -0.97
N ILE A 187 -5.52 -13.83 -2.21
CA ILE A 187 -5.09 -12.76 -3.11
C ILE A 187 -6.17 -11.68 -3.32
N GLU A 188 -7.44 -12.08 -3.48
CA GLU A 188 -8.56 -11.16 -3.65
C GLU A 188 -9.10 -10.59 -2.33
N PHE A 189 -8.66 -11.10 -1.18
CA PHE A 189 -8.90 -10.44 0.11
C PHE A 189 -7.94 -9.27 0.32
N MET A 190 -6.71 -9.35 -0.19
CA MET A 190 -5.70 -8.30 -0.03
C MET A 190 -5.84 -7.17 -1.06
N ARG A 191 -6.00 -7.52 -2.34
CA ARG A 191 -6.03 -6.56 -3.47
C ARG A 191 -6.92 -5.32 -3.28
N PRO A 192 -8.12 -5.40 -2.66
CA PRO A 192 -9.00 -4.23 -2.54
C PRO A 192 -8.47 -3.09 -1.66
N TRP A 193 -7.43 -3.31 -0.85
CA TRP A 193 -6.97 -2.31 0.11
C TRP A 193 -5.45 -2.13 0.22
N THR A 194 -4.63 -3.09 -0.25
CA THR A 194 -3.17 -3.02 -0.10
C THR A 194 -2.53 -1.85 -0.81
N GLU A 195 -3.07 -1.40 -1.95
CA GLU A 195 -2.52 -0.24 -2.66
C GLU A 195 -2.62 1.03 -1.81
N ARG A 196 -3.80 1.26 -1.25
CA ARG A 196 -4.09 2.41 -0.39
C ARG A 196 -3.27 2.42 0.90
N VAL A 197 -2.99 1.24 1.46
CA VAL A 197 -2.37 1.10 2.79
C VAL A 197 -0.85 0.92 2.72
N TYR A 198 -0.36 0.15 1.74
CA TYR A 198 1.05 -0.20 1.58
C TYR A 198 1.73 0.47 0.38
N GLY A 199 0.96 1.04 -0.55
CA GLY A 199 1.45 1.46 -1.86
C GLY A 199 1.78 0.29 -2.79
N ILE A 200 1.14 -0.87 -2.59
CA ILE A 200 1.33 -2.09 -3.40
C ILE A 200 0.08 -2.34 -4.25
N PRO A 201 0.14 -2.11 -5.58
CA PRO A 201 -1.02 -2.23 -6.47
C PRO A 201 -1.44 -3.69 -6.69
N PRO A 202 -2.66 -3.96 -7.17
CA PRO A 202 -3.21 -5.32 -7.25
C PRO A 202 -2.38 -6.34 -8.05
N GLU A 203 -1.68 -5.90 -9.09
CA GLU A 203 -0.79 -6.72 -9.93
C GLU A 203 0.54 -7.07 -9.25
N GLN A 204 0.85 -6.42 -8.11
CA GLN A 204 1.99 -6.74 -7.25
C GLN A 204 1.58 -7.52 -5.99
N VAL A 205 0.33 -7.98 -5.92
CA VAL A 205 -0.16 -8.86 -4.86
C VAL A 205 -0.23 -10.30 -5.39
N VAL A 206 0.51 -11.19 -4.74
CA VAL A 206 0.49 -12.64 -4.95
C VAL A 206 -0.02 -13.29 -3.65
N GLY A 207 -0.92 -14.27 -3.81
CA GLY A 207 -1.46 -14.98 -2.66
C GLY A 207 -2.26 -16.22 -3.06
N SER A 208 -2.79 -16.92 -2.06
CA SER A 208 -3.65 -18.08 -2.27
C SER A 208 -4.90 -17.70 -3.07
N SER A 209 -5.35 -18.59 -3.95
CA SER A 209 -6.45 -18.31 -4.88
C SER A 209 -7.35 -19.51 -5.13
N ILE A 210 -8.60 -19.21 -5.46
CA ILE A 210 -9.56 -20.15 -6.06
C ILE A 210 -9.62 -19.92 -7.58
N LYS A 211 -10.15 -20.88 -8.32
CA LYS A 211 -10.30 -20.73 -9.77
C LYS A 211 -11.30 -19.64 -10.10
N THR A 212 -11.04 -18.93 -11.19
CA THR A 212 -11.95 -17.94 -11.77
C THR A 212 -12.42 -18.38 -13.15
N GLN A 213 -13.70 -18.17 -13.45
CA GLN A 213 -14.30 -18.51 -14.73
C GLN A 213 -14.92 -17.28 -15.39
N PHE A 214 -14.65 -17.08 -16.67
CA PHE A 214 -15.33 -16.07 -17.47
C PHE A 214 -16.77 -16.50 -17.78
N GLU A 215 -17.72 -15.60 -17.56
CA GLU A 215 -19.12 -15.77 -17.90
C GLU A 215 -19.73 -14.50 -18.50
N LEU A 216 -20.84 -14.65 -19.23
CA LEU A 216 -21.70 -13.53 -19.62
C LEU A 216 -22.98 -13.59 -18.80
N GLN A 217 -23.16 -12.66 -17.86
CA GLN A 217 -24.40 -12.50 -17.11
C GLN A 217 -25.20 -11.36 -17.72
N ASP A 218 -26.37 -11.67 -18.30
CA ASP A 218 -27.22 -10.72 -19.03
C ASP A 218 -26.47 -9.91 -20.12
N GLY A 219 -25.47 -10.56 -20.75
CA GLY A 219 -24.63 -9.95 -21.79
C GLY A 219 -23.43 -9.15 -21.25
N VAL A 220 -23.28 -9.03 -19.93
CA VAL A 220 -22.13 -8.37 -19.30
C VAL A 220 -21.04 -9.39 -18.98
N PRO A 221 -19.78 -9.18 -19.43
CA PRO A 221 -18.66 -10.05 -19.08
C PRO A 221 -18.30 -9.89 -17.60
N VAL A 222 -18.24 -11.02 -16.90
CA VAL A 222 -17.86 -11.09 -15.48
C VAL A 222 -16.88 -12.24 -15.25
N LEU A 223 -16.11 -12.16 -14.16
CA LEU A 223 -15.31 -13.27 -13.65
C LEU A 223 -15.99 -13.84 -12.41
N MET A 224 -16.35 -15.12 -12.47
CA MET A 224 -16.97 -15.85 -11.38
C MET A 224 -15.93 -16.59 -10.55
N ARG A 225 -16.08 -16.51 -9.24
CA ARG A 225 -15.26 -17.23 -8.25
C ARG A 225 -15.77 -18.66 -8.10
N LEU A 226 -15.01 -19.65 -8.53
CA LEU A 226 -15.43 -21.05 -8.44
C LEU A 226 -15.13 -21.64 -7.05
N PRO A 227 -15.94 -22.59 -6.56
CA PRO A 227 -15.65 -23.34 -5.33
C PRO A 227 -14.58 -24.41 -5.60
N GLU A 228 -13.44 -24.02 -6.18
CA GLU A 228 -12.33 -24.92 -6.48
C GLU A 228 -11.01 -24.19 -6.23
N MET A 229 -10.08 -24.85 -5.52
CA MET A 229 -8.75 -24.29 -5.29
C MET A 229 -7.96 -24.16 -6.58
N ASN A 230 -7.27 -23.03 -6.72
CA ASN A 230 -6.33 -22.79 -7.81
C ASN A 230 -4.88 -22.94 -7.32
N PHE A 231 -4.52 -22.22 -6.27
CA PHE A 231 -3.15 -22.22 -5.75
C PHE A 231 -3.10 -21.88 -4.26
N ILE A 232 -2.15 -22.46 -3.53
CA ILE A 232 -1.84 -22.14 -2.13
C ILE A 232 -0.45 -21.50 -2.08
N ASP A 233 -0.38 -20.24 -1.67
CA ASP A 233 0.84 -19.43 -1.68
C ASP A 233 1.54 -19.41 -0.30
N ASP A 234 1.86 -20.60 0.22
CA ASP A 234 2.55 -20.76 1.50
C ASP A 234 3.68 -21.80 1.41
N LYS A 235 4.72 -21.65 2.24
CA LYS A 235 5.90 -22.53 2.29
C LYS A 235 6.54 -22.72 0.91
N GLU A 236 6.63 -23.95 0.42
CA GLU A 236 7.14 -24.29 -0.92
C GLU A 236 6.33 -23.63 -2.05
N GLY A 237 5.08 -23.23 -1.79
CA GLY A 237 4.22 -22.51 -2.72
C GLY A 237 4.76 -21.12 -3.06
N LYS A 238 5.33 -20.40 -2.09
CA LYS A 238 5.82 -19.02 -2.28
C LYS A 238 6.84 -18.86 -3.42
N PRO A 239 7.95 -19.63 -3.50
CA PRO A 239 8.87 -19.52 -4.62
C PRO A 239 8.24 -19.93 -5.96
N VAL A 240 7.26 -20.84 -5.97
CA VAL A 240 6.52 -21.21 -7.18
C VAL A 240 5.64 -20.05 -7.64
N ALA A 241 4.91 -19.40 -6.72
CA ALA A 241 4.07 -18.26 -7.04
C ALA A 241 4.89 -17.08 -7.55
N ILE A 242 6.04 -16.79 -6.92
CA ILE A 242 6.97 -15.78 -7.41
C ILE A 242 7.41 -16.09 -8.85
N HIS A 243 7.78 -17.34 -9.14
CA HIS A 243 8.15 -17.74 -10.49
C HIS A 243 7.01 -17.55 -11.50
N GLN A 244 5.78 -17.89 -11.14
CA GLN A 244 4.61 -17.81 -12.02
C GLN A 244 4.12 -16.38 -12.25
N HIS A 245 4.04 -15.57 -11.19
CA HIS A 245 3.45 -14.23 -11.23
C HIS A 245 4.46 -13.14 -11.57
N ILE A 246 5.68 -13.23 -11.04
CA ILE A 246 6.70 -12.18 -11.20
C ILE A 246 7.66 -12.54 -12.33
N GLY A 247 7.96 -13.84 -12.51
CA GLY A 247 8.88 -14.32 -13.53
C GLY A 247 10.35 -13.97 -13.28
N ARG A 248 10.67 -13.44 -12.09
CA ARG A 248 12.02 -13.04 -11.68
C ARG A 248 12.28 -13.42 -10.24
N ARG A 249 13.52 -13.79 -9.94
CA ARG A 249 13.96 -14.02 -8.57
C ARG A 249 14.16 -12.68 -7.85
N PRO A 250 13.56 -12.46 -6.66
CA PRO A 250 13.78 -11.29 -5.85
C PRO A 250 15.25 -11.16 -5.46
N ILE A 251 15.65 -9.93 -5.20
CA ILE A 251 16.95 -9.63 -4.58
C ILE A 251 16.81 -9.36 -3.08
N ALA A 252 15.58 -9.12 -2.60
CA ALA A 252 15.25 -8.98 -1.20
C ALA A 252 13.96 -9.74 -0.85
N ALA A 253 13.91 -10.41 0.30
CA ALA A 253 12.72 -11.07 0.82
C ALA A 253 12.54 -10.82 2.32
N PHE A 254 11.29 -10.57 2.71
CA PHE A 254 10.89 -10.22 4.06
C PHE A 254 9.76 -11.17 4.50
N GLY A 255 9.90 -11.76 5.67
CA GLY A 255 8.90 -12.65 6.25
C GLY A 255 8.87 -12.55 7.77
N ASN A 256 8.10 -13.40 8.43
CA ASN A 256 8.06 -13.49 9.90
C ASN A 256 7.88 -14.93 10.41
N SER A 257 7.66 -15.91 9.54
CA SER A 257 7.31 -17.27 9.95
C SER A 257 8.07 -18.36 9.17
N ASP A 258 7.92 -19.61 9.61
CA ASP A 258 8.40 -20.79 8.89
C ASP A 258 7.70 -20.97 7.53
N GLY A 259 6.54 -20.34 7.32
CA GLY A 259 5.88 -20.27 6.01
C GLY A 259 6.67 -19.50 4.96
N ASP A 260 7.59 -18.63 5.40
CA ASP A 260 8.44 -17.82 4.52
C ASP A 260 9.79 -18.46 4.19
N LEU A 261 10.14 -19.54 4.88
CA LEU A 261 11.50 -20.10 4.83
C LEU A 261 11.94 -20.37 3.39
N GLN A 262 11.10 -21.00 2.57
CA GLN A 262 11.42 -21.34 1.19
C GLN A 262 11.49 -20.10 0.29
N MET A 263 10.71 -19.05 0.57
CA MET A 263 10.82 -17.77 -0.13
C MET A 263 12.18 -17.12 0.12
N LEU A 264 12.64 -17.08 1.38
CA LEU A 264 13.92 -16.50 1.77
C LEU A 264 15.10 -17.38 1.29
N GLN A 265 15.00 -18.70 1.40
CA GLN A 265 16.01 -19.63 0.86
C GLN A 265 16.16 -19.48 -0.65
N TRP A 266 15.05 -19.38 -1.38
CA TRP A 266 15.11 -19.22 -2.82
C TRP A 266 15.67 -17.85 -3.22
N THR A 267 15.30 -16.77 -2.53
CA THR A 267 15.85 -15.44 -2.76
C THR A 267 17.36 -15.38 -2.50
N SER A 268 17.80 -15.85 -1.33
CA SER A 268 19.21 -15.84 -0.92
C SER A 268 20.12 -16.73 -1.79
N ALA A 269 19.58 -17.75 -2.44
CA ALA A 269 20.33 -18.61 -3.35
C ALA A 269 20.60 -17.99 -4.75
N GLY A 270 20.14 -16.76 -5.01
CA GLY A 270 20.41 -16.04 -6.27
C GLY A 270 21.83 -15.47 -6.36
N GLU A 271 22.28 -15.14 -7.58
CA GLU A 271 23.61 -14.56 -7.82
C GLU A 271 23.71 -13.07 -7.44
N GLY A 272 24.84 -12.64 -6.92
CA GLY A 272 25.04 -11.26 -6.46
C GLY A 272 24.51 -11.03 -5.04
N LEU A 273 24.49 -9.77 -4.60
CA LEU A 273 24.06 -9.45 -3.24
C LEU A 273 22.56 -9.72 -3.05
N ARG A 274 22.21 -10.37 -1.93
CA ARG A 274 20.84 -10.71 -1.55
C ARG A 274 20.55 -10.28 -0.13
N PHE A 275 19.29 -9.94 0.12
CA PHE A 275 18.82 -9.53 1.43
C PHE A 275 17.67 -10.41 1.91
N CYS A 276 17.75 -10.87 3.15
CA CYS A 276 16.70 -11.62 3.81
C CYS A 276 16.51 -11.04 5.20
N LEU A 277 15.24 -10.80 5.57
CA LEU A 277 14.86 -10.30 6.87
C LEU A 277 13.67 -11.07 7.44
N TYR A 278 13.78 -11.46 8.70
CA TYR A 278 12.65 -11.89 9.50
C TYR A 278 12.24 -10.81 10.50
N VAL A 279 10.94 -10.53 10.58
CA VAL A 279 10.35 -9.80 11.71
C VAL A 279 10.18 -10.79 12.87
N HIS A 280 10.83 -10.53 14.00
CA HIS A 280 10.70 -11.34 15.22
C HIS A 280 9.84 -10.62 16.24
N HIS A 281 8.66 -11.18 16.50
CA HIS A 281 7.66 -10.66 17.42
C HIS A 281 8.08 -10.87 18.87
N THR A 282 8.87 -9.95 19.40
CA THR A 282 9.45 -9.99 20.75
C THR A 282 8.76 -9.04 21.74
N ASP A 283 7.77 -8.26 21.28
CA ASP A 283 7.18 -7.16 22.03
C ASP A 283 5.77 -7.43 22.52
N GLY A 284 5.65 -8.15 23.64
CA GLY A 284 4.37 -8.44 24.28
C GLY A 284 3.71 -7.26 24.99
N GLU A 285 4.32 -6.06 24.98
CA GLU A 285 3.74 -4.85 25.58
C GLU A 285 3.05 -3.96 24.54
N ARG A 286 3.67 -3.79 23.37
CA ARG A 286 3.16 -2.93 22.28
C ARG A 286 2.47 -3.72 21.16
N GLU A 287 2.76 -5.01 21.04
CA GLU A 287 2.21 -5.96 20.08
C GLU A 287 1.93 -7.27 20.83
N TRP A 288 2.46 -8.39 20.35
CA TRP A 288 2.50 -9.70 20.95
C TRP A 288 3.94 -10.22 20.94
N ALA A 289 4.24 -11.15 21.85
CA ALA A 289 5.50 -11.86 21.86
C ALA A 289 5.26 -13.34 21.53
N TYR A 290 5.75 -13.81 20.38
CA TYR A 290 5.55 -15.17 19.91
C TYR A 290 6.59 -15.58 18.86
N ASP A 291 6.92 -16.87 18.84
CA ASP A 291 7.81 -17.47 17.84
C ASP A 291 7.57 -18.99 17.68
N ARG A 292 8.37 -19.83 18.36
CA ARG A 292 8.49 -21.28 18.12
C ARG A 292 7.25 -22.07 18.52
N GLU A 293 6.61 -21.66 19.60
CA GLU A 293 5.44 -22.33 20.16
C GLU A 293 4.11 -21.78 19.62
N SER A 294 4.16 -20.75 18.77
CA SER A 294 2.94 -20.13 18.25
C SER A 294 2.15 -21.09 17.35
N HIS A 295 0.83 -20.97 17.39
CA HIS A 295 -0.08 -21.66 16.48
C HIS A 295 -0.36 -20.85 15.20
N VAL A 296 -0.07 -19.55 15.23
CA VAL A 296 -0.25 -18.58 14.14
C VAL A 296 1.09 -17.87 13.94
N GLY A 297 1.60 -17.78 12.72
CA GLY A 297 2.89 -17.12 12.46
C GLY A 297 4.07 -17.77 13.18
N ARG A 298 4.10 -19.11 13.28
CA ARG A 298 5.20 -19.82 13.96
C ARG A 298 6.54 -19.51 13.29
N LEU A 299 7.52 -19.09 14.09
CA LEU A 299 8.90 -18.88 13.65
C LEU A 299 9.85 -19.76 14.46
N ASP A 300 10.28 -20.87 13.88
CA ASP A 300 11.13 -21.89 14.55
C ASP A 300 12.34 -22.20 13.68
N LYS A 301 12.12 -22.90 12.56
CA LYS A 301 13.18 -23.26 11.62
C LYS A 301 13.72 -22.07 10.86
N GLY A 302 12.86 -21.10 10.53
CA GLY A 302 13.24 -19.85 9.89
C GLY A 302 14.24 -19.06 10.73
N LEU A 303 14.04 -19.03 12.05
CA LEU A 303 14.94 -18.36 12.97
C LEU A 303 16.30 -19.06 13.05
N ASP A 304 16.32 -20.40 13.10
CA ASP A 304 17.56 -21.17 13.09
C ASP A 304 18.35 -20.99 11.78
N GLU A 305 17.68 -21.00 10.64
CA GLU A 305 18.29 -20.74 9.33
C GLU A 305 18.85 -19.30 9.28
N ALA A 306 18.09 -18.31 9.75
CA ALA A 306 18.52 -16.92 9.77
C ALA A 306 19.81 -16.72 10.57
N MET A 307 19.89 -17.31 11.77
CA MET A 307 21.10 -17.31 12.58
C MET A 307 22.27 -18.01 11.89
N ALA A 308 22.02 -19.16 11.25
CA ALA A 308 23.06 -19.93 10.57
C ALA A 308 23.59 -19.25 9.29
N LYS A 309 22.74 -18.50 8.58
CA LYS A 309 23.06 -17.83 7.31
C LYS A 309 23.42 -16.35 7.48
N GLY A 310 23.27 -15.80 8.68
CA GLY A 310 23.45 -14.38 8.95
C GLY A 310 22.39 -13.50 8.27
N TRP A 311 21.16 -14.01 8.11
CA TRP A 311 20.04 -13.17 7.68
C TRP A 311 19.68 -12.17 8.78
N THR A 312 19.09 -11.04 8.38
CA THR A 312 18.68 -10.03 9.34
C THR A 312 17.48 -10.55 10.13
N VAL A 313 17.49 -10.37 11.45
CA VAL A 313 16.33 -10.59 12.32
C VAL A 313 16.04 -9.26 12.99
N ALA A 314 14.88 -8.68 12.69
CA ALA A 314 14.41 -7.46 13.32
C ALA A 314 13.72 -7.83 14.63
N ASP A 315 14.34 -7.48 15.76
CA ASP A 315 13.76 -7.65 17.09
C ASP A 315 12.75 -6.52 17.30
N MET A 316 11.45 -6.81 17.21
CA MET A 316 10.40 -5.79 17.25
C MET A 316 10.50 -4.89 18.49
N LYS A 317 10.83 -5.47 19.65
CA LYS A 317 10.96 -4.73 20.91
C LYS A 317 12.13 -3.75 20.89
N MET A 318 13.26 -4.17 20.33
CA MET A 318 14.52 -3.42 20.39
C MET A 318 14.71 -2.50 19.20
N ASP A 319 14.38 -2.95 18.00
CA ASP A 319 14.69 -2.28 16.74
C ASP A 319 13.62 -1.28 16.33
N TRP A 320 12.38 -1.40 16.82
CA TRP A 320 11.29 -0.48 16.46
C TRP A 320 10.95 0.45 17.61
N ASN A 321 11.06 1.77 17.40
CA ASN A 321 10.60 2.76 18.37
C ASN A 321 9.07 2.98 18.33
N ARG A 322 8.43 2.44 17.30
CA ARG A 322 6.99 2.51 17.04
C ARG A 322 6.53 1.24 16.33
N ILE A 323 5.39 0.68 16.76
CA ILE A 323 4.79 -0.48 16.10
C ILE A 323 3.81 0.00 15.04
N TYR A 324 2.72 0.63 15.48
CA TYR A 324 1.65 1.12 14.62
C TYR A 324 1.76 2.64 14.38
N PRO A 325 1.22 3.15 13.28
CA PRO A 325 1.07 4.59 13.04
C PRO A 325 0.22 5.30 14.13
N ASP A 326 0.59 6.53 14.52
CA ASP A 326 -0.11 7.32 15.57
C ASP A 326 -1.53 7.76 15.18
N ALA A 327 -1.74 7.93 13.88
CA ALA A 327 -3.02 8.11 13.22
C ALA A 327 -3.13 6.97 12.20
N PRO A 328 -4.34 6.51 11.81
CA PRO A 328 -4.49 5.45 10.81
C PRO A 328 -3.48 5.66 9.69
N ALA A 329 -2.69 4.61 9.40
CA ALA A 329 -1.75 4.58 8.28
C ALA A 329 -2.44 5.32 7.14
N VAL A 330 -1.91 6.49 6.81
CA VAL A 330 -2.65 7.48 6.04
C VAL A 330 -2.98 6.81 4.73
N ILE A 331 -4.24 6.34 4.60
CA ILE A 331 -4.99 6.43 3.37
C ILE A 331 -4.62 7.81 2.87
N PRO A 332 -3.91 8.02 1.74
CA PRO A 332 -3.69 9.38 1.27
C PRO A 332 -5.05 10.05 1.34
N ALA A 333 -5.16 11.02 2.26
CA ALA A 333 -6.44 11.48 2.80
C ALA A 333 -7.35 12.02 1.68
N ASN A 334 -6.74 12.29 0.53
CA ASN A 334 -7.36 12.18 -0.76
C ASN A 334 -6.26 11.86 -1.79
N PRO A 335 -6.48 10.99 -2.80
CA PRO A 335 -5.52 10.78 -3.90
C PRO A 335 -5.18 12.06 -4.68
N LEU A 336 -5.94 13.13 -4.47
CA LEU A 336 -5.68 14.47 -5.01
C LEU A 336 -4.72 15.31 -4.15
N MET A 337 -4.43 14.99 -2.89
CA MET A 337 -3.52 15.83 -2.08
C MET A 337 -2.10 15.83 -2.65
N LYS A 338 -1.41 16.98 -2.59
CA LYS A 338 -0.06 17.19 -3.14
C LYS A 338 0.02 16.96 -4.66
N THR A 339 -1.06 17.23 -5.38
CA THR A 339 -1.09 17.08 -6.84
C THR A 339 -1.44 18.39 -7.54
N SER A 340 -0.91 18.55 -8.75
CA SER A 340 -1.16 19.68 -9.64
C SER A 340 -1.77 19.15 -10.94
N TRP A 341 -2.77 19.86 -11.46
CA TRP A 341 -3.57 19.45 -12.61
C TRP A 341 -3.71 20.61 -13.59
N LEU A 342 -3.66 20.29 -14.89
CA LEU A 342 -3.96 21.20 -15.99
C LEU A 342 -5.37 20.91 -16.51
N VAL A 343 -6.26 21.89 -16.49
CA VAL A 343 -7.63 21.71 -16.98
C VAL A 343 -7.61 21.64 -18.50
N GLU A 344 -8.28 20.63 -19.06
CA GLU A 344 -8.39 20.37 -20.50
C GLU A 344 -9.82 20.65 -21.02
N ASP A 345 -10.83 20.51 -20.16
CA ASP A 345 -12.23 20.77 -20.52
C ASP A 345 -13.04 21.31 -19.34
N LEU A 346 -13.98 22.20 -19.66
CA LEU A 346 -14.96 22.78 -18.74
C LEU A 346 -16.38 22.58 -19.28
N GLY A 347 -17.10 21.61 -18.74
CA GLY A 347 -18.49 21.32 -19.11
C GLY A 347 -18.71 21.04 -20.61
N GLY A 348 -17.76 20.39 -21.27
CA GLY A 348 -17.80 20.02 -22.69
C GLY A 348 -17.48 21.14 -23.67
N GLN A 349 -16.91 22.26 -23.21
CA GLN A 349 -16.65 23.45 -24.03
C GLN A 349 -15.15 23.72 -24.31
N GLY A 350 -14.25 22.85 -23.85
CA GLY A 350 -12.81 23.04 -23.96
C GLY A 350 -12.26 24.23 -23.16
N VAL A 351 -10.96 24.49 -23.32
CA VAL A 351 -10.24 25.63 -22.73
C VAL A 351 -9.38 26.36 -23.78
N ILE A 352 -8.97 27.58 -23.45
CA ILE A 352 -8.07 28.42 -24.26
C ILE A 352 -6.61 28.05 -23.96
N ASP A 353 -5.92 27.45 -24.93
CA ASP A 353 -4.55 26.91 -24.77
C ASP A 353 -3.53 27.88 -24.15
N TYR A 354 -3.55 29.15 -24.54
CA TYR A 354 -2.58 30.15 -24.06
C TYR A 354 -2.95 30.73 -22.68
N ALA A 355 -4.15 30.47 -22.18
CA ALA A 355 -4.65 30.93 -20.90
C ALA A 355 -4.93 29.72 -19.99
N GLN A 356 -3.85 29.07 -19.55
CA GLN A 356 -3.91 27.83 -18.79
C GLN A 356 -4.63 27.99 -17.46
N THR A 357 -5.63 27.13 -17.26
CA THR A 357 -6.33 26.95 -15.99
C THR A 357 -5.72 25.76 -15.26
N THR A 358 -5.36 25.94 -13.99
CA THR A 358 -4.68 24.91 -13.18
C THR A 358 -5.35 24.72 -11.83
N ILE A 359 -5.25 23.51 -11.29
CA ILE A 359 -5.73 23.15 -9.95
C ILE A 359 -4.58 22.51 -9.18
N ARG A 360 -4.18 23.11 -8.06
CA ARG A 360 -3.22 22.56 -7.12
C ARG A 360 -3.92 22.26 -5.81
N PHE A 361 -3.76 21.04 -5.32
CA PHE A 361 -4.26 20.59 -4.03
C PHE A 361 -3.10 20.53 -3.02
N ASP A 362 -3.24 21.27 -1.92
CA ASP A 362 -2.21 21.40 -0.90
C ASP A 362 -2.45 20.46 0.29
N GLU A 363 -1.41 20.19 1.10
CA GLU A 363 -1.44 19.21 2.21
C GLU A 363 -2.46 19.51 3.32
N ALA A 364 -2.88 20.77 3.46
CA ALA A 364 -3.71 21.25 4.57
C ALA A 364 -5.18 21.54 4.15
N ALA A 365 -5.73 20.75 3.22
CA ALA A 365 -7.08 20.97 2.67
C ALA A 365 -7.24 22.33 1.95
N GLY A 366 -6.13 22.82 1.36
CA GLY A 366 -6.09 24.01 0.52
C GLY A 366 -6.22 23.66 -0.95
N VAL A 367 -6.80 24.58 -1.73
CA VAL A 367 -6.76 24.54 -3.19
C VAL A 367 -6.26 25.88 -3.72
N SER A 368 -5.38 25.86 -4.71
CA SER A 368 -4.90 27.07 -5.36
C SER A 368 -4.69 26.84 -6.86
N GLY A 369 -4.56 27.91 -7.62
CA GLY A 369 -4.33 27.76 -9.06
C GLY A 369 -4.44 29.06 -9.86
N SER A 370 -4.50 28.88 -11.17
CA SER A 370 -4.69 29.93 -12.17
C SER A 370 -6.00 29.70 -12.90
N THR A 371 -6.76 30.76 -13.17
CA THR A 371 -7.91 30.74 -14.10
C THR A 371 -7.52 31.22 -15.51
N GLY A 372 -6.21 31.30 -15.78
CA GLY A 372 -5.62 31.86 -17.00
C GLY A 372 -5.41 33.38 -16.90
N CYS A 373 -6.39 34.11 -16.34
CA CYS A 373 -6.27 35.54 -16.06
C CYS A 373 -5.84 35.82 -14.62
N ASN A 374 -6.52 35.22 -13.64
CA ASN A 374 -6.30 35.51 -12.23
C ASN A 374 -5.71 34.30 -11.50
N ARG A 375 -5.16 34.57 -10.31
CA ARG A 375 -4.80 33.52 -9.37
C ARG A 375 -5.89 33.40 -8.33
N TYR A 376 -6.19 32.17 -7.94
CA TYR A 376 -7.17 31.88 -6.92
C TYR A 376 -6.59 31.01 -5.81
N THR A 377 -7.20 31.13 -4.64
CA THR A 377 -6.97 30.28 -3.47
C THR A 377 -8.30 30.00 -2.79
N GLY A 378 -8.46 28.81 -2.24
CA GLY A 378 -9.65 28.42 -1.51
C GLY A 378 -9.37 27.24 -0.58
N SER A 379 -10.43 26.73 0.01
CA SER A 379 -10.40 25.48 0.76
C SER A 379 -11.13 24.38 0.01
N VAL A 380 -10.77 23.16 0.30
CA VAL A 380 -11.43 21.98 -0.24
C VAL A 380 -11.79 21.04 0.91
N LYS A 381 -12.98 20.46 0.85
CA LYS A 381 -13.41 19.42 1.79
C LYS A 381 -13.59 18.13 1.02
N MET A 382 -13.01 17.07 1.56
CA MET A 382 -13.00 15.75 0.96
C MET A 382 -13.36 14.71 2.00
N ASP A 383 -14.18 13.75 1.60
CA ASP A 383 -14.56 12.59 2.42
C ASP A 383 -14.77 11.39 1.48
N GLY A 384 -13.79 10.49 1.43
CA GLY A 384 -13.74 9.43 0.41
C GLY A 384 -13.73 10.00 -1.01
N ALA A 385 -14.72 9.61 -1.82
CA ALA A 385 -14.92 10.13 -3.19
C ALA A 385 -15.71 11.45 -3.24
N GLN A 386 -16.26 11.92 -2.11
CA GLN A 386 -16.95 13.20 -2.04
C GLN A 386 -15.94 14.35 -2.01
N LEU A 387 -16.27 15.41 -2.74
CA LEU A 387 -15.42 16.57 -2.93
C LEU A 387 -16.28 17.83 -3.02
N SER A 388 -15.97 18.84 -2.23
CA SER A 388 -16.61 20.15 -2.33
C SER A 388 -15.61 21.27 -2.10
N PHE A 389 -15.74 22.34 -2.86
CA PHE A 389 -14.91 23.53 -2.72
C PHE A 389 -15.59 24.56 -1.83
N GLY A 390 -14.82 25.11 -0.89
CA GLY A 390 -15.25 26.24 -0.08
C GLY A 390 -15.22 27.56 -0.87
N PRO A 391 -15.50 28.70 -0.21
CA PRO A 391 -15.37 30.01 -0.84
C PRO A 391 -13.96 30.21 -1.42
N MET A 392 -13.89 30.65 -2.68
CA MET A 392 -12.63 30.94 -3.36
C MET A 392 -12.38 32.45 -3.39
N ALA A 393 -11.14 32.84 -3.09
CA ALA A 393 -10.65 34.21 -3.27
C ALA A 393 -9.83 34.27 -4.56
N SER A 394 -10.12 35.25 -5.42
CA SER A 394 -9.41 35.46 -6.69
C SER A 394 -8.87 36.90 -6.77
N THR A 395 -7.77 37.09 -7.51
CA THR A 395 -7.30 38.42 -7.90
C THR A 395 -8.27 39.07 -8.90
N ARG A 396 -8.13 40.38 -9.18
CA ARG A 396 -9.00 41.11 -10.11
C ARG A 396 -8.21 41.84 -11.19
N MET A 397 -7.55 41.09 -12.06
CA MET A 397 -6.88 41.60 -13.26
C MET A 397 -7.87 41.64 -14.43
N ALA A 398 -7.82 42.69 -15.22
CA ALA A 398 -8.62 42.79 -16.44
C ALA A 398 -7.89 42.07 -17.59
N CYS A 399 -8.60 41.17 -18.26
CA CYS A 399 -8.09 40.36 -19.37
C CYS A 399 -9.05 40.43 -20.57
N PRO A 400 -8.69 39.87 -21.73
CA PRO A 400 -9.61 39.73 -22.84
C PRO A 400 -10.91 39.01 -22.42
N GLU A 401 -12.03 39.43 -22.99
CA GLU A 401 -13.38 38.95 -22.63
C GLU A 401 -13.49 37.42 -22.65
N ALA A 402 -12.88 36.76 -23.64
CA ALA A 402 -12.89 35.30 -23.75
C ALA A 402 -12.19 34.58 -22.57
N VAL A 403 -11.13 35.18 -22.00
CA VAL A 403 -10.43 34.61 -20.83
C VAL A 403 -11.25 34.83 -19.57
N MET A 404 -11.91 35.98 -19.45
CA MET A 404 -12.81 36.26 -18.33
C MET A 404 -14.05 35.35 -18.34
N ASP A 405 -14.58 35.03 -19.53
CA ASP A 405 -15.65 34.05 -19.69
C ASP A 405 -15.23 32.64 -19.26
N GLN A 406 -14.02 32.19 -19.65
CA GLN A 406 -13.46 30.92 -19.17
C GLN A 406 -13.30 30.90 -17.65
N GLU A 407 -12.82 31.99 -17.04
CA GLU A 407 -12.71 32.12 -15.60
C GLU A 407 -14.07 31.95 -14.91
N GLN A 408 -15.11 32.63 -15.41
CA GLN A 408 -16.47 32.51 -14.86
C GLN A 408 -17.01 31.08 -14.97
N ARG A 409 -16.76 30.40 -16.09
CA ARG A 409 -17.14 28.99 -16.28
C ARG A 409 -16.42 28.07 -15.31
N PHE A 410 -15.12 28.27 -15.10
CA PHE A 410 -14.35 27.51 -14.11
C PHE A 410 -14.89 27.70 -12.70
N GLU A 411 -15.09 28.94 -12.26
CA GLU A 411 -15.62 29.24 -10.91
C GLU A 411 -17.02 28.61 -10.71
N SER A 412 -17.87 28.69 -11.73
CA SER A 412 -19.20 28.07 -11.70
C SER A 412 -19.14 26.54 -11.69
N ALA A 413 -18.17 25.92 -12.37
CA ALA A 413 -17.99 24.47 -12.37
C ALA A 413 -17.53 24.00 -10.99
N MET A 414 -16.52 24.64 -10.40
CA MET A 414 -15.99 24.32 -9.07
C MET A 414 -17.06 24.39 -7.99
N GLY A 415 -18.00 25.36 -8.08
CA GLY A 415 -19.12 25.48 -7.16
C GLY A 415 -20.17 24.36 -7.25
N ARG A 416 -20.19 23.58 -8.35
CA ARG A 416 -21.13 22.47 -8.56
C ARG A 416 -20.56 21.10 -8.21
N VAL A 417 -19.25 20.99 -8.03
CA VAL A 417 -18.58 19.71 -7.76
C VAL A 417 -19.11 19.07 -6.48
N LYS A 418 -19.39 17.77 -6.55
CA LYS A 418 -19.82 16.91 -5.44
C LYS A 418 -18.94 15.70 -5.25
N THR A 419 -18.38 15.16 -6.33
CA THR A 419 -17.52 13.98 -6.31
C THR A 419 -16.38 14.13 -7.32
N PHE A 420 -15.42 13.21 -7.27
CA PHE A 420 -14.35 13.12 -8.27
C PHE A 420 -14.13 11.65 -8.69
N ALA A 421 -13.53 11.47 -9.87
CA ALA A 421 -13.05 10.19 -10.35
C ALA A 421 -11.65 10.36 -10.97
N LEU A 422 -10.81 9.34 -10.79
CA LEU A 422 -9.49 9.25 -11.39
C LEU A 422 -9.50 8.15 -12.45
N GLU A 423 -8.88 8.43 -13.60
CA GLU A 423 -8.77 7.50 -14.72
C GLU A 423 -7.32 7.43 -15.20
N GLN A 424 -7.00 6.35 -15.94
CA GLN A 424 -5.70 6.13 -16.56
C GLN A 424 -4.54 6.21 -15.55
N GLU A 425 -4.56 5.35 -14.52
CA GLU A 425 -3.49 5.31 -13.50
C GLU A 425 -3.27 6.68 -12.83
N ASP A 426 -4.36 7.34 -12.43
CA ASP A 426 -4.38 8.67 -11.84
C ASP A 426 -3.78 9.79 -12.71
N ALA A 427 -3.73 9.60 -14.04
CA ALA A 427 -3.28 10.63 -14.97
C ALA A 427 -4.38 11.63 -15.35
N ILE A 428 -5.65 11.22 -15.26
CA ILE A 428 -6.82 12.05 -15.61
C ILE A 428 -7.72 12.21 -14.39
N LEU A 429 -8.09 13.47 -14.09
CA LEU A 429 -9.04 13.85 -13.07
C LEU A 429 -10.35 14.32 -13.70
N ASN A 430 -11.45 13.69 -13.31
CA ASN A 430 -12.81 14.13 -13.60
C ASN A 430 -13.46 14.66 -12.31
N LEU A 431 -13.90 15.91 -12.31
CA LEU A 431 -14.74 16.47 -11.25
C LEU A 431 -16.20 16.42 -11.70
N LEU A 432 -17.06 15.83 -10.87
CA LEU A 432 -18.45 15.57 -11.21
C LEU A 432 -19.40 16.35 -10.32
N ASP A 433 -20.54 16.74 -10.90
CA ASP A 433 -21.63 17.38 -10.14
C ASP A 433 -22.56 16.35 -9.47
N GLU A 434 -23.66 16.83 -8.89
CA GLU A 434 -24.63 16.00 -8.18
C GLU A 434 -25.33 14.96 -9.09
N GLY A 435 -25.41 15.23 -10.39
CA GLY A 435 -25.96 14.31 -11.39
C GLY A 435 -24.97 13.26 -11.87
N GLY A 436 -23.69 13.37 -11.50
CA GLY A 436 -22.60 12.54 -12.01
C GLY A 436 -22.07 13.01 -13.37
N ASP A 437 -22.43 14.21 -13.83
CA ASP A 437 -21.91 14.78 -15.07
C ASP A 437 -20.52 15.39 -14.83
N VAL A 438 -19.59 15.19 -15.77
CA VAL A 438 -18.25 15.79 -15.71
C VAL A 438 -18.33 17.28 -15.96
N VAL A 439 -17.96 18.08 -14.95
CA VAL A 439 -17.95 19.54 -15.04
C VAL A 439 -16.55 20.12 -15.24
N VAL A 440 -15.52 19.37 -14.86
CA VAL A 440 -14.10 19.69 -15.13
C VAL A 440 -13.37 18.39 -15.44
N ARG A 441 -12.58 18.40 -16.52
CA ARG A 441 -11.62 17.33 -16.82
C ARG A 441 -10.21 17.92 -16.87
N ALA A 442 -9.27 17.27 -16.21
CA ALA A 442 -7.89 17.75 -16.08
C ALA A 442 -6.87 16.62 -16.18
N SER A 443 -5.65 16.94 -16.63
CA SER A 443 -4.51 16.01 -16.70
C SER A 443 -3.45 16.32 -15.66
N ARG A 444 -2.78 15.29 -15.15
CA ARG A 444 -1.80 15.41 -14.08
C ARG A 444 -0.54 16.12 -14.57
N MET A 445 -0.12 17.13 -13.82
CA MET A 445 1.14 17.84 -14.06
C MET A 445 2.26 17.14 -13.29
N ILE A 446 3.36 16.83 -13.97
CA ILE A 446 4.59 16.33 -13.33
C ILE A 446 5.39 17.55 -12.88
N GLU A 447 5.45 17.78 -11.58
CA GLU A 447 6.37 18.79 -11.01
C GLU A 447 7.81 18.30 -11.25
N ARG A 448 8.64 19.12 -11.90
CA ARG A 448 10.04 18.85 -12.17
C ARG A 448 10.95 19.40 -11.08
#